data_AF-A0A0F9NNF8-F1
#
_entry.id   AF-A0A0F9NNF8-F1
#
_cell.length_a   1.000
_cell.length_b   1.000
_cell.length_c   1.000
_cell.angle_alpha   90.00
_cell.angle_beta   90.00
_cell.angle_gamma   90.00
#
_symmetry.space_group_name_H-M   'P 1'
#
loop_
_entity.id
_entity.type
_entity.pdbx_description
1 polymer ?
#
loop_
_entity_poly.entity_id
_entity_poly.type
_entity_poly.pdbx_seq_one_letter_code
_entity_poly.pdbx_strand_id
1 'polypeptide(L)'
;MGYIGISSFAKPYSMFLSVANFISKSKKAGSCNVVVDDGENRQEFILDKPNKGIYLPPMIWGIQYKYSSDAVLMVLASGHYDSDDYIRDYGEFISLVNIQ
;
A
#
# COMPACT_ATOMS: atom_id res chain seq x y z
N MET A 1 -18.10 5.30 -4.77
CA MET A 1 -18.49 3.90 -4.52
C MET A 1 -17.19 3.12 -4.41
N GLY A 2 -16.76 2.73 -3.20
CA GLY A 2 -15.44 2.11 -3.00
C GLY A 2 -15.40 0.67 -3.49
N TYR A 3 -14.30 0.26 -4.11
CA TYR A 3 -14.11 -1.11 -4.58
C TYR A 3 -13.42 -1.93 -3.48
N ILE A 4 -14.08 -3.01 -3.05
CA ILE A 4 -13.43 -4.04 -2.21
C ILE A 4 -12.78 -5.04 -3.16
N GLY A 5 -11.59 -4.69 -3.64
CA GLY A 5 -10.73 -5.65 -4.32
C GLY A 5 -10.00 -6.48 -3.27
N ILE A 6 -10.28 -7.78 -3.17
CA ILE A 6 -9.34 -8.69 -2.50
C ILE A 6 -8.16 -8.87 -3.47
N SER A 7 -7.34 -7.84 -3.64
CA SER A 7 -6.18 -7.95 -4.52
C SER A 7 -5.16 -8.84 -3.80
N SER A 8 -5.09 -10.10 -4.20
CA SER A 8 -3.95 -10.97 -3.87
C SER A 8 -2.64 -10.50 -4.55
N PHE A 9 -2.65 -9.30 -5.15
CA PHE A 9 -1.60 -8.75 -6.01
C PHE A 9 -1.40 -7.25 -5.78
N ALA A 10 -1.50 -6.76 -4.53
CA ALA A 10 -0.81 -5.53 -4.20
C ALA A 10 0.69 -5.76 -4.50
N LYS A 11 1.16 -5.29 -5.65
CA LYS A 11 2.52 -5.56 -6.08
C LYS A 11 3.46 -4.81 -5.12
N PRO A 12 4.50 -5.49 -4.61
CA PRO A 12 5.46 -4.81 -3.76
C PRO A 12 6.21 -3.77 -4.59
N TYR A 13 6.53 -2.62 -3.99
CA TYR A 13 7.31 -1.53 -4.59
C TYR A 13 6.60 -0.79 -5.74
N SER A 14 5.45 -0.17 -5.44
CA SER A 14 4.79 0.72 -6.41
C SER A 14 4.06 1.86 -5.71
N MET A 15 3.98 2.99 -6.39
CA MET A 15 3.06 4.06 -6.00
C MET A 15 1.67 3.80 -6.59
N PHE A 16 0.65 4.09 -5.78
CA PHE A 16 -0.75 4.08 -6.23
C PHE A 16 -1.14 5.48 -6.69
N LEU A 17 -1.68 5.60 -7.92
CA LEU A 17 -2.31 6.84 -8.39
C LEU A 17 -3.70 7.06 -7.75
N SER A 18 -4.24 6.06 -7.06
CA SER A 18 -5.50 6.13 -6.31
C SER A 18 -5.32 5.83 -4.82
N VAL A 19 -6.31 6.18 -3.99
CA VAL A 19 -6.27 5.95 -2.54
C VAL A 19 -6.29 4.45 -2.24
N ALA A 20 -5.38 4.01 -1.37
CA ALA A 20 -5.33 2.63 -0.88
C ALA A 20 -5.43 2.59 0.66
N ASN A 21 -6.25 1.70 1.19
CA ASN A 21 -6.24 1.35 2.61
C ASN A 21 -5.69 -0.06 2.78
N PHE A 22 -4.62 -0.18 3.55
CA PHE A 22 -4.04 -1.47 3.92
C PHE A 22 -4.60 -1.92 5.26
N ILE A 23 -5.17 -3.11 5.33
CA ILE A 23 -5.71 -3.71 6.56
C ILE A 23 -5.10 -5.11 6.67
N SER A 24 -4.37 -5.39 7.75
CA SER A 24 -3.99 -6.77 8.04
C SER A 24 -5.24 -7.53 8.46
N LYS A 25 -5.47 -8.74 7.95
CA LYS A 25 -6.44 -9.68 8.50
C LYS A 25 -5.70 -10.99 8.75
N SER A 26 -5.68 -11.44 10.00
CA SER A 26 -5.25 -12.81 10.29
C SER A 26 -6.06 -13.42 11.42
N LYS A 27 -6.25 -14.75 11.36
CA LYS A 27 -6.90 -15.56 12.39
C LYS A 27 -5.98 -15.79 13.60
N LYS A 28 -4.67 -15.78 13.41
CA LYS A 28 -3.63 -15.93 14.44
C LYS A 28 -2.53 -14.94 14.09
N ALA A 29 -2.28 -13.93 14.92
CA ALA A 29 -1.09 -13.06 14.97
C ALA A 29 -0.37 -12.63 13.66
N GLY A 30 -1.01 -12.65 12.50
CA GLY A 30 -0.35 -12.34 11.24
C GLY A 30 0.05 -10.88 11.14
N SER A 31 1.24 -10.62 10.62
CA SER A 31 1.81 -9.28 10.53
C SER A 31 2.53 -9.01 9.21
N CYS A 32 2.60 -7.72 8.85
CA CYS A 32 3.50 -7.23 7.83
C CYS A 32 3.95 -5.81 8.17
N ASN A 33 5.04 -5.40 7.52
CA ASN A 33 5.56 -4.05 7.60
C ASN A 33 5.17 -3.29 6.34
N VAL A 34 4.76 -2.03 6.50
CA VAL A 34 4.43 -1.12 5.40
C VAL A 34 5.32 0.10 5.53
N VAL A 35 6.18 0.32 4.56
CA VAL A 35 6.90 1.58 4.37
C VAL A 35 6.04 2.47 3.49
N VAL A 36 5.94 3.74 3.88
CA VAL A 36 5.31 4.80 3.10
C VAL A 36 6.32 5.90 2.88
N ASP A 37 6.33 6.45 1.68
CA ASP A 37 7.27 7.48 1.27
C ASP A 37 6.52 8.51 0.42
N ASP A 38 6.55 9.77 0.85
CA ASP A 38 5.90 10.90 0.18
C ASP A 38 6.88 11.71 -0.70
N GLY A 39 8.08 11.21 -0.95
CA GLY A 39 9.15 11.87 -1.70
C GLY A 39 10.14 12.64 -0.84
N GLU A 40 9.74 13.06 0.36
CA GLU A 40 10.58 13.79 1.31
C GLU A 40 10.80 13.01 2.61
N ASN A 41 9.72 12.43 3.13
CA ASN A 41 9.64 11.72 4.39
C ASN A 41 9.31 10.25 4.12
N ARG A 42 10.06 9.37 4.81
CA ARG A 42 9.82 7.94 4.81
C ARG A 42 9.49 7.46 6.21
N GLN A 43 8.37 6.74 6.34
CA GLN A 43 7.91 6.16 7.60
C GLN A 43 7.62 4.68 7.44
N GLU A 44 7.77 3.93 8.54
CA GLU A 44 7.48 2.50 8.57
C GLU A 44 6.45 2.18 9.65
N PHE A 45 5.47 1.36 9.29
CA PHE A 45 4.39 0.93 10.16
C PHE A 45 4.28 -0.59 10.19
N ILE A 46 3.94 -1.13 11.36
CA ILE A 46 3.64 -2.55 11.51
C ILE A 46 2.13 -2.74 11.55
N LEU A 47 1.60 -3.62 10.70
CA LEU A 47 0.21 -4.06 10.67
C LEU A 47 0.09 -5.46 11.28
N ASP A 48 -0.08 -5.55 12.59
CA ASP A 48 -0.11 -6.77 13.40
C ASP A 48 -1.47 -7.09 14.03
N LYS A 49 -2.47 -6.23 13.78
CA LYS A 49 -3.81 -6.34 14.35
C LYS A 49 -4.88 -6.26 13.25
N PRO A 50 -5.96 -7.06 13.34
CA PRO A 50 -6.98 -7.13 12.30
C PRO A 50 -7.81 -5.86 12.14
N ASN A 51 -7.79 -4.98 13.13
CA ASN A 51 -8.49 -3.69 13.15
C ASN A 51 -7.55 -2.49 13.00
N LYS A 52 -6.27 -2.74 12.66
CA LYS A 52 -5.30 -1.70 12.36
C LYS A 52 -5.14 -1.62 10.85
N GLY A 53 -5.29 -0.42 10.32
CA GLY A 53 -5.02 -0.14 8.92
C GLY A 53 -4.30 1.17 8.72
N ILE A 54 -3.77 1.36 7.52
CA ILE A 54 -3.11 2.58 7.08
C ILE A 54 -3.86 3.10 5.86
N TYR A 55 -4.22 4.38 5.90
CA TYR A 55 -4.76 5.11 4.77
C TYR A 55 -3.60 5.74 3.99
N LEU A 56 -3.48 5.41 2.71
CA LEU A 56 -2.54 6.06 1.79
C LEU A 56 -3.32 6.93 0.81
N PRO A 57 -3.12 8.26 0.83
CA PRO A 57 -3.59 9.11 -0.27
C PRO A 57 -2.84 8.77 -1.57
N PRO A 58 -3.31 9.26 -2.73
CA PRO A 58 -2.56 9.17 -3.99
C PRO A 58 -1.17 9.80 -3.84
N MET A 59 -0.26 9.47 -4.75
CA MET A 59 1.11 10.02 -4.77
C MET A 59 1.98 9.60 -3.59
N ILE A 60 1.66 8.47 -2.95
CA ILE A 60 2.49 7.85 -1.91
C ILE A 60 3.09 6.55 -2.43
N TRP A 61 4.41 6.42 -2.31
CA TRP A 61 5.12 5.19 -2.61
C TRP A 61 4.98 4.20 -1.46
N GLY A 62 4.39 3.04 -1.73
CA GLY A 62 4.13 1.99 -0.75
C GLY A 62 5.03 0.77 -0.94
N ILE A 63 5.58 0.26 0.18
CA ILE A 63 6.29 -1.02 0.21
C ILE A 63 5.75 -1.88 1.35
N GLN A 64 5.14 -2.99 1.00
CA GLN A 64 4.67 -4.01 1.93
C GLN A 64 5.64 -5.20 1.93
N TYR A 65 6.17 -5.56 3.09
CA TYR A 65 7.22 -6.57 3.24
C TYR A 65 7.20 -7.22 4.63
N LYS A 66 8.13 -8.17 4.89
CA LYS A 66 8.22 -8.92 6.17
C LYS A 66 6.88 -9.55 6.60
N TYR A 67 6.21 -10.22 5.68
CA TYR A 67 5.01 -10.97 5.98
C TYR A 67 5.32 -12.16 6.91
N SER A 68 4.55 -12.32 7.98
CA SER A 68 4.51 -13.59 8.71
C SER A 68 3.85 -14.67 7.84
N SER A 69 4.09 -15.95 8.17
CA SER A 69 3.58 -17.09 7.39
C SER A 69 2.04 -17.16 7.32
N ASP A 70 1.35 -16.50 8.25
CA ASP A 70 -0.09 -16.45 8.41
C ASP A 70 -0.68 -15.05 8.12
N ALA A 71 0.11 -14.14 7.56
CA ALA A 71 -0.35 -12.80 7.21
C ALA A 71 -1.21 -12.81 5.95
N VAL A 72 -2.38 -12.17 6.03
CA VAL A 72 -3.17 -11.79 4.85
C VAL A 72 -3.35 -10.28 4.89
N LEU A 73 -3.00 -9.61 3.79
CA LEU A 73 -3.18 -8.17 3.63
C LEU A 73 -4.39 -7.92 2.74
N MET A 74 -5.32 -7.14 3.26
CA MET A 74 -6.49 -6.66 2.53
C MET A 74 -6.25 -5.23 2.10
N VAL A 75 -6.54 -4.91 0.84
CA VAL A 75 -6.41 -3.56 0.29
C VAL A 75 -7.77 -3.06 -0.16
N LEU A 76 -8.18 -1.89 0.30
CA LEU A 76 -9.39 -1.22 -0.20
C LEU A 76 -8.96 -0.04 -1.05
N ALA A 77 -9.31 -0.06 -2.34
CA ALA A 77 -8.99 0.99 -3.28
C ALA A 77 -10.22 1.86 -3.57
N SER A 78 -10.02 3.17 -3.74
CA SER A 78 -11.10 4.08 -4.15
C SER A 78 -11.52 3.90 -5.61
N GLY A 79 -10.60 3.41 -6.45
CA GLY A 79 -10.79 3.17 -7.88
C GLY A 79 -10.87 1.70 -8.25
N HIS A 80 -11.21 1.45 -9.51
CA HIS A 80 -11.05 0.13 -10.10
C HIS A 80 -9.57 -0.20 -10.28
N TYR A 81 -9.24 -1.49 -10.37
CA TYR A 81 -7.90 -1.88 -10.77
C TYR A 81 -7.65 -1.46 -12.22
N ASP A 82 -6.64 -0.62 -12.42
CA ASP A 82 -6.04 -0.31 -13.71
C ASP A 82 -4.53 -0.59 -13.59
N SER A 83 -3.96 -1.31 -14.56
CA SER A 83 -2.52 -1.61 -14.55
C SER A 83 -1.65 -0.39 -14.79
N ASP A 84 -2.24 0.62 -15.43
CA ASP A 84 -1.59 1.87 -15.82
C ASP A 84 -1.62 2.89 -14.68
N ASP A 85 -2.44 2.65 -13.65
CA ASP A 85 -2.52 3.44 -12.40
C ASP A 85 -1.37 3.20 -11.41
N TYR A 86 -0.26 2.61 -11.87
CA TYR A 86 0.87 2.22 -11.03
C TYR A 86 2.19 2.71 -11.60
N ILE A 87 2.88 3.56 -10.83
CA ILE A 87 4.28 3.90 -11.08
C ILE A 87 5.16 2.87 -10.37
N ARG A 88 6.03 2.21 -11.14
CA ARG A 88 6.91 1.12 -10.67
C ARG A 88 8.38 1.52 -10.64
N ASP A 89 8.72 2.68 -11.18
CA ASP A 89 10.04 3.26 -11.10
C ASP A 89 10.09 4.33 -10.01
N TYR A 90 11.02 4.19 -9.06
CA TYR A 90 11.13 5.14 -7.96
C TYR A 90 11.66 6.50 -8.42
N GLY A 91 12.49 6.55 -9.48
CA GLY A 91 12.98 7.81 -10.04
C GLY A 91 11.87 8.61 -10.73
N GLU A 92 10.97 7.92 -11.44
CA GLU A 92 9.75 8.50 -12.00
C GLU A 92 8.84 9.05 -10.89
N PHE A 93 8.63 8.28 -9.82
CA PHE A 93 7.89 8.72 -8.64
C PHE A 93 8.45 10.03 -8.06
N ILE A 94 9.75 10.07 -7.76
CA ILE A 94 10.40 11.26 -7.17
C ILE A 94 10.29 12.45 -8.11
N SER A 95 10.43 12.22 -9.42
CA SER A 95 10.27 13.28 -10.42
C SER A 95 8.86 13.85 -10.41
N LEU A 96 7.83 13.01 -10.32
CA LEU A 96 6.43 13.46 -10.31
C LEU A 96 6.03 14.21 -9.04
N VAL A 97 6.49 13.76 -7.87
CA VAL A 97 6.20 14.42 -6.60
C VAL A 97 6.90 15.77 -6.50
N ASN A 98 8.15 15.89 -6.94
CA ASN A 98 8.92 17.13 -6.86
C ASN A 98 8.41 18.24 -7.82
N ILE A 99 7.51 17.91 -8.76
CA ILE A 99 6.94 18.85 -9.72
C ILE A 99 5.60 19.45 -9.23
N GLN A 100 4.99 18.88 -8.18
CA GLN A 100 3.75 19.39 -7.58
C GLN A 100 4.00 20.54 -6.61
#